data_AF-K9ZWP6-F1
#
_entry.id   AF-K9ZWP6-F1
#
_cell.length_a   1.000
_cell.length_b   1.000
_cell.length_c   1.000
_cell.angle_alpha   90.00
_cell.angle_beta   90.00
_cell.angle_gamma   90.00
#
_symmetry.space_group_name_H-M   'P 1'
#
loop_
_entity.id
_entity.type
_entity.pdbx_description
1 polymer ?
#
loop_
_entity_poly.entity_id
_entity_poly.type
_entity_poly.pdbx_seq_one_letter_code
_entity_poly.pdbx_strand_id
1 'polypeptide(L)'
;MAEKKTQPATDAQMREVTLTTAQVLAKQEKRKVKLHQTTGAEPRLPDETVCINGHIYQIKRGESVEVPESVYEVLEQAGRV
;
A
#
# COMPACT_ATOMS: atom_id res chain seq x y z
N MET A 1 -5.88 26.89 -28.27
CA MET A 1 -5.68 25.63 -27.53
C MET A 1 -4.78 25.97 -26.35
N ALA A 2 -5.26 25.82 -25.12
CA ALA A 2 -4.50 26.20 -23.93
C ALA A 2 -3.64 25.01 -23.50
N GLU A 3 -2.33 25.09 -23.74
CA GLU A 3 -1.35 24.15 -23.19
C GLU A 3 -1.26 24.37 -21.68
N LYS A 4 -1.93 23.48 -20.91
CA LYS A 4 -1.80 23.43 -19.46
C LYS A 4 -0.39 22.88 -19.17
N LYS A 5 0.56 23.80 -18.93
CA LYS A 5 1.92 23.49 -18.47
C LYS A 5 1.83 22.63 -17.21
N THR A 6 2.10 21.33 -17.33
CA THR A 6 2.30 20.41 -16.22
C THR A 6 3.56 20.87 -15.48
N GLN A 7 3.38 21.62 -14.41
CA GLN A 7 4.49 21.98 -13.52
C GLN A 7 4.92 20.70 -12.78
N PRO A 8 6.21 20.32 -12.79
CA PRO A 8 6.68 19.24 -11.94
C PRO A 8 6.46 19.67 -10.49
N ALA A 9 5.73 18.86 -9.73
CA ALA A 9 5.52 19.10 -8.31
C ALA A 9 6.87 19.36 -7.62
N THR A 10 6.96 20.44 -6.85
CA THR A 10 8.18 20.79 -6.11
C THR A 10 8.39 19.77 -4.98
N ASP A 11 9.63 19.48 -4.58
CA ASP A 11 9.96 18.51 -3.50
C ASP A 11 9.12 18.73 -2.22
N ALA A 12 8.86 20.00 -1.87
CA ALA A 12 7.99 20.36 -0.75
C ALA A 12 6.53 19.89 -0.93
N GLN A 13 5.97 19.99 -2.14
CA GLN A 13 4.62 19.51 -2.45
C GLN A 13 4.56 17.98 -2.41
N MET A 14 5.62 17.28 -2.83
CA MET A 14 5.67 15.82 -2.74
C MET A 14 5.67 15.34 -1.28
N ARG A 15 6.43 15.98 -0.39
CA ARG A 15 6.46 15.64 1.04
C ARG A 15 5.12 15.87 1.74
N GLU A 16 4.44 16.96 1.41
CA GLU A 16 3.11 17.25 1.97
C GLU A 16 2.08 16.18 1.54
N VAL A 17 2.14 15.71 0.29
CA VAL A 17 1.31 14.59 -0.20
C VAL A 17 1.63 13.28 0.54
N THR A 18 2.89 13.03 0.88
CA THR A 18 3.28 11.85 1.67
C THR A 18 2.76 11.93 3.12
N LEU A 19 2.87 13.09 3.77
CA LEU A 19 2.39 13.30 5.15
C LEU A 19 0.87 13.21 5.26
N THR A 20 0.15 13.76 4.28
CA THR A 20 -1.30 13.65 4.21
C THR A 20 -1.75 12.21 3.94
N THR A 21 -1.03 11.48 3.09
CA THR A 21 -1.35 10.07 2.84
C THR A 21 -1.20 9.19 4.08
N ALA A 22 -0.16 9.40 4.91
CA ALA A 22 0.00 8.68 6.18
C ALA A 22 -1.23 8.83 7.08
N GLN A 23 -1.73 10.06 7.20
CA GLN A 23 -2.89 10.38 8.02
C GLN A 23 -4.18 9.82 7.44
N VAL A 24 -4.33 9.83 6.11
CA VAL A 24 -5.48 9.22 5.44
C VAL A 24 -5.49 7.72 5.69
N LEU A 25 -4.36 7.03 5.46
CA LEU A 25 -4.22 5.59 5.70
C LEU A 25 -4.45 5.21 7.17
N ALA A 26 -4.03 6.05 8.13
CA ALA A 26 -4.27 5.82 9.55
C ALA A 26 -5.74 6.03 9.98
N LYS A 27 -6.48 6.87 9.26
CA LYS A 27 -7.91 7.15 9.51
C LYS A 27 -8.86 6.21 8.76
N GLN A 28 -8.36 5.47 7.79
CA GLN A 28 -9.15 4.49 7.05
C GLN A 28 -9.60 3.33 7.93
N GLU A 29 -10.70 2.71 7.54
CA GLU A 29 -11.14 1.47 8.16
C GLU A 29 -10.08 0.38 7.97
N LYS A 30 -9.74 -0.28 9.08
CA LYS A 30 -8.81 -1.39 9.06
C LYS A 30 -9.56 -2.64 8.65
N ARG A 31 -9.11 -3.27 7.57
CA ARG A 31 -9.59 -4.57 7.11
C ARG A 31 -8.65 -5.64 7.65
N LYS A 32 -9.24 -6.68 8.22
CA LYS A 32 -8.49 -7.88 8.62
C LYS A 32 -8.23 -8.71 7.36
N VAL A 33 -6.96 -8.90 7.05
CA VAL A 33 -6.50 -9.60 5.86
C VAL A 33 -5.64 -10.80 6.25
N LYS A 34 -5.80 -11.91 5.56
CA LYS A 34 -4.94 -13.09 5.72
C LYS A 34 -4.35 -13.44 4.36
N LEU A 35 -3.08 -13.11 4.18
CA LEU A 35 -2.37 -13.48 2.96
C LEU A 35 -2.25 -14.99 2.85
N HIS A 36 -2.53 -15.53 1.67
CA HIS A 36 -2.31 -16.94 1.38
C HIS A 36 -0.82 -17.29 1.57
N GLN A 37 -0.56 -18.35 2.34
CA GLN A 37 0.73 -19.03 2.29
C GLN A 37 0.81 -19.72 0.93
N THR A 38 1.71 -19.27 0.08
CA THR A 38 2.00 -19.97 -1.16
C THR A 38 2.77 -21.23 -0.83
N THR A 39 2.10 -22.38 -0.90
CA THR A 39 2.67 -23.73 -0.77
C THR A 39 3.42 -24.17 -2.04
N GLY A 40 4.00 -23.22 -2.78
CA GLY A 40 4.77 -23.46 -4.00
C GLY A 40 6.27 -23.61 -3.69
N ALA A 41 6.97 -24.38 -4.51
CA ALA A 41 8.40 -24.72 -4.37
C ALA A 41 9.37 -23.53 -4.49
N GLU A 42 8.87 -22.30 -4.69
CA GLU A 42 9.70 -21.10 -4.71
C GLU A 42 9.66 -20.40 -3.35
N PRO A 43 10.82 -20.10 -2.74
CA PRO A 43 10.89 -19.35 -1.50
C PRO A 43 10.45 -17.90 -1.77
N ARG A 44 9.16 -17.62 -1.64
CA ARG A 44 8.68 -16.25 -1.53
C ARG A 44 9.00 -15.74 -0.12
N LEU A 45 9.29 -14.44 -0.05
CA LEU A 45 9.55 -13.75 1.21
C LEU A 45 8.39 -14.00 2.20
N PRO A 46 8.69 -14.14 3.50
CA PRO A 46 7.67 -14.41 4.52
C PRO A 46 6.69 -13.25 4.70
N ASP A 47 7.06 -12.06 4.25
CA ASP A 47 6.28 -10.83 4.25
C ASP A 47 5.99 -10.33 2.83
N GLU A 48 4.78 -9.79 2.63
CA GLU A 48 4.43 -9.02 1.44
C GLU A 48 4.59 -7.54 1.75
N THR A 49 5.33 -6.83 0.88
CA THR A 49 5.56 -5.40 1.03
C THR A 49 4.63 -4.63 0.09
N VAL A 50 3.80 -3.76 0.65
CA VAL A 50 2.91 -2.86 -0.09
C VAL A 50 3.37 -1.43 0.12
N CYS A 51 3.56 -0.68 -0.97
CA CYS A 51 3.92 0.74 -0.90
C CYS A 51 2.77 1.60 -1.44
N ILE A 52 2.25 2.50 -0.61
CA ILE A 52 1.20 3.47 -1.02
C ILE A 52 1.75 4.88 -0.80
N ASN A 53 1.96 5.63 -1.89
CA ASN A 53 2.49 7.01 -1.87
C ASN A 53 3.74 7.18 -0.98
N GLY A 54 4.65 6.20 -0.99
CA GLY A 54 5.89 6.22 -0.20
C GLY A 54 5.76 5.65 1.21
N HIS A 55 4.56 5.25 1.65
CA HIS A 55 4.37 4.50 2.89
C HIS A 55 4.47 3.01 2.64
N ILE A 56 5.43 2.38 3.31
CA ILE A 56 5.73 0.95 3.17
C ILE A 56 5.04 0.18 4.30
N TYR A 57 4.21 -0.79 3.92
CA TYR A 57 3.57 -1.75 4.82
C TYR A 57 4.18 -3.13 4.60
N GLN A 58 4.66 -3.74 5.67
CA GLN A 58 5.11 -5.13 5.66
C GLN A 58 4.05 -6.03 6.30
N ILE A 59 3.53 -6.97 5.51
CA ILE A 59 2.34 -7.74 5.83
C ILE A 59 2.77 -9.19 5.91
N LYS A 60 2.75 -9.77 7.12
CA LYS A 60 3.20 -11.15 7.34
C LYS A 60 2.25 -12.15 6.70
N ARG A 61 2.79 -13.12 5.96
CA ARG A 61 2.00 -14.20 5.36
C ARG A 61 1.60 -15.24 6.39
N GLY A 62 0.39 -15.77 6.27
CA GLY A 62 -0.14 -16.80 7.17
C GLY A 62 -0.77 -16.29 8.48
N GLU A 63 -0.49 -15.05 8.88
CA GLU A 63 -1.14 -14.38 10.00
C GLU A 63 -2.32 -13.53 9.52
N SER A 64 -3.32 -13.33 10.38
CA SER A 64 -4.36 -12.34 10.12
C SER A 64 -3.90 -11.00 10.65
N VAL A 65 -3.65 -10.06 9.74
CA VAL A 65 -3.15 -8.73 10.06
C VAL A 65 -4.18 -7.68 9.70
N GLU A 66 -4.21 -6.59 10.44
CA GLU A 66 -5.11 -5.47 10.18
C GLU A 66 -4.39 -4.42 9.34
N VAL A 67 -4.92 -4.16 8.15
CA VAL A 67 -4.34 -3.21 7.19
C VAL A 67 -5.39 -2.17 6.79
N PRO A 68 -4.98 -0.94 6.43
CA PRO A 68 -5.90 0.05 5.86
C PRO A 68 -6.63 -0.51 4.64
N GLU A 69 -7.87 -0.07 4.40
CA GLU A 69 -8.67 -0.48 3.25
C GLU A 69 -7.91 -0.35 1.92
N SER A 70 -7.20 0.75 1.69
CA SER A 70 -6.41 0.91 0.45
C SER A 70 -5.28 -0.12 0.31
N VAL A 71 -4.71 -0.59 1.42
CA VAL A 71 -3.72 -1.69 1.39
C VAL A 71 -4.41 -3.02 1.06
N TYR A 72 -5.61 -3.25 1.62
CA TYR A 72 -6.41 -4.43 1.31
C TYR A 72 -6.80 -4.48 -0.18
N GLU A 73 -7.29 -3.37 -0.75
CA GLU A 73 -7.64 -3.29 -2.17
C GLU A 73 -6.45 -3.61 -3.08
N VAL A 74 -5.25 -3.10 -2.74
CA VAL A 74 -4.03 -3.42 -3.50
C VAL A 74 -3.69 -4.90 -3.43
N LEU A 75 -3.83 -5.51 -2.25
CA LEU A 75 -3.59 -6.93 -2.06
C LEU A 75 -4.63 -7.81 -2.78
N GLU A 76 -5.90 -7.39 -2.80
CA GLU A 76 -6.99 -8.06 -3.50
C GLU A 76 -6.78 -8.00 -5.01
N GLN A 77 -6.45 -6.82 -5.55
CA GLN A 77 -6.09 -6.66 -6.97
C GLN A 77 -4.88 -7.50 -7.38
N ALA A 78 -3.93 -7.69 -6.47
CA ALA A 78 -2.76 -8.55 -6.68
C ALA A 78 -3.06 -10.05 -6.48
N GLY A 79 -4.30 -10.44 -6.13
CA GLY A 79 -4.70 -11.83 -5.89
C GLY A 79 -3.94 -12.48 -4.73
N ARG A 80 -3.62 -11.72 -3.69
CA ARG A 80 -2.82 -12.18 -2.54
C ARG A 80 -3.66 -12.59 -1.32
N VAL A 81 -4.95 -12.29 -1.35
CA VAL A 81 -5.91 -12.38 -0.23
C VAL A 81 -7.20 -13.03 -0.66
#